data_AF-A0A1M6XW20-F1
#
_entry.id   AF-A0A1M6XW20-F1
#
_cell.length_a   1.000
_cell.length_b   1.000
_cell.length_c   1.000
_cell.angle_alpha   90.00
_cell.angle_beta   90.00
_cell.angle_gamma   90.00
#
_symmetry.space_group_name_H-M   'P 1'
#
loop_
_entity.id
_entity.type
_entity.pdbx_description
1 polymer ?
#
loop_
_entity_poly.entity_id
_entity_poly.type
_entity_poly.pdbx_seq_one_letter_code
_entity_poly.pdbx_strand_id
1 'polypeptide(L)'
;MFKILFKKINIPQKYQGDFEVSAETESTTTGMASITYYFHINDKEAFLETNTYHEPIRCNGKYLAKEKDNMLELYFNGKEANCSSDYPNFIIKIVNNKYFIQGVGNEARSIEWVKIKKK
;
A
#
# COMPACT_ATOMS: atom_id res chain seq x y z
N MET A 1 -29.97 10.42 22.63
CA MET A 1 -29.14 11.00 21.56
C MET A 1 -27.71 10.49 21.76
N PHE A 2 -27.32 9.40 21.09
CA PHE A 2 -25.98 8.85 21.23
C PHE A 2 -25.02 9.62 20.31
N LYS A 3 -24.16 10.45 20.91
CA LYS A 3 -23.04 11.09 20.21
C LYS A 3 -21.95 10.02 20.05
N ILE A 4 -21.89 9.39 18.87
CA ILE A 4 -20.77 8.53 18.52
C ILE A 4 -19.55 9.44 18.35
N LEU A 5 -18.66 9.46 19.34
CA LEU A 5 -17.34 10.05 19.20
C LEU A 5 -16.56 9.19 18.19
N PHE A 6 -16.45 9.65 16.95
CA PHE A 6 -15.47 9.15 16.01
C PHE A 6 -14.09 9.43 16.59
N LYS A 7 -13.53 8.46 17.30
CA LYS A 7 -12.14 8.52 17.76
C LYS A 7 -11.29 8.59 16.49
N LYS A 8 -10.64 9.71 16.27
CA LYS A 8 -9.70 9.89 15.16
C LYS A 8 -8.56 8.90 15.37
N ILE A 9 -8.53 7.82 14.59
CA ILE A 9 -7.46 6.83 14.65
C ILE A 9 -6.33 7.40 13.80
N ASN A 10 -5.32 7.96 14.46
CA ASN A 10 -4.12 8.43 13.77
C ASN A 10 -3.24 7.23 13.40
N ILE A 11 -2.59 7.30 12.25
CA ILE A 11 -1.62 6.28 11.83
C ILE A 11 -0.40 6.35 12.77
N PRO A 12 0.05 5.23 13.37
CA PRO A 12 1.19 5.24 14.27
C PRO A 12 2.46 5.80 13.62
N GLN A 13 3.22 6.61 14.37
CA GLN A 13 4.45 7.27 13.87
C GLN A 13 5.48 6.30 13.27
N LYS A 14 5.53 5.05 13.77
CA LYS A 14 6.41 4.00 13.24
C LYS A 14 6.15 3.66 11.76
N TYR A 15 4.95 3.94 11.23
CA TYR A 15 4.62 3.73 9.82
C TYR A 15 4.60 5.01 8.98
N GLN A 16 4.75 6.19 9.59
CA GLN A 16 4.72 7.45 8.85
C GLN A 16 6.03 7.67 8.09
N GLY A 17 5.96 8.27 6.91
CA GLY A 17 7.07 8.59 6.02
C GLY A 17 6.78 8.24 4.57
N ASP A 18 7.81 8.43 3.74
CA ASP A 18 7.77 8.09 2.33
C ASP A 18 8.43 6.74 2.09
N PHE A 19 7.82 5.92 1.25
CA PHE A 19 8.28 4.57 0.97
C PHE A 19 8.30 4.26 -0.53
N GLU A 20 9.23 3.41 -0.93
CA GLU A 20 9.41 2.97 -2.32
C GLU A 20 9.70 1.47 -2.41
N VAL A 21 9.03 0.80 -3.34
CA VAL A 21 9.29 -0.59 -3.73
C VAL A 21 8.96 -0.77 -5.20
N SER A 22 9.79 -1.55 -5.90
CA SER A 22 9.52 -1.97 -7.28
C SER A 22 9.25 -3.46 -7.30
N ALA A 23 8.33 -3.86 -8.18
CA ALA A 23 8.04 -5.25 -8.46
C ALA A 23 8.03 -5.48 -9.97
N GLU A 24 8.67 -6.56 -10.40
CA GLU A 24 8.53 -7.10 -11.75
C GLU A 24 7.22 -7.88 -11.83
N THR A 25 6.62 -7.90 -13.03
CA THR A 25 5.29 -8.46 -13.29
C THR A 25 5.38 -9.49 -14.42
N GLU A 26 4.76 -9.26 -15.57
CA GLU A 26 4.81 -10.17 -16.70
C GLU A 26 5.97 -9.89 -17.67
N SER A 27 6.45 -10.95 -18.33
CA SER A 27 7.42 -10.81 -19.43
C SER A 27 6.69 -10.41 -20.71
N THR A 28 7.17 -9.37 -21.38
CA THR A 28 6.64 -8.89 -22.67
C THR A 28 7.66 -9.13 -23.80
N THR A 29 7.24 -8.93 -25.05
CA THR A 29 8.14 -9.02 -26.22
C THR A 29 9.23 -7.94 -26.24
N THR A 30 9.08 -6.88 -25.44
CA THR A 30 9.97 -5.71 -25.38
C THR A 30 10.67 -5.55 -24.03
N GLY A 31 10.57 -6.53 -23.13
CA GLY A 31 11.22 -6.52 -21.82
C GLY A 31 10.31 -6.98 -20.69
N MET A 32 10.80 -6.94 -19.46
CA MET A 32 10.01 -7.30 -18.28
C MET A 32 9.17 -6.10 -17.81
N ALA A 33 7.87 -6.29 -17.70
CA ALA A 33 6.96 -5.27 -17.19
C ALA A 33 7.20 -5.05 -15.69
N SER A 34 7.00 -3.82 -15.22
CA SER A 34 7.29 -3.47 -13.83
C SER A 34 6.44 -2.33 -13.31
N ILE A 35 6.27 -2.31 -11.99
CA ILE A 35 5.56 -1.28 -11.26
C ILE A 35 6.42 -0.83 -10.08
N THR A 36 6.67 0.47 -10.00
CA THR A 36 7.24 1.11 -8.81
C THR A 36 6.14 1.81 -8.04
N TYR A 37 6.02 1.49 -6.76
CA TYR A 37 5.03 2.02 -5.84
C TYR A 37 5.68 3.05 -4.92
N TYR A 38 5.06 4.22 -4.81
CA TYR A 38 5.46 5.31 -3.92
C TYR A 38 4.34 5.56 -2.91
N PHE A 39 4.61 5.23 -1.64
CA PHE A 39 3.66 5.46 -0.56
C PHE A 39 4.05 6.69 0.25
N HIS A 40 3.09 7.56 0.50
CA HIS A 40 3.21 8.71 1.38
C HIS A 40 2.25 8.50 2.57
N ILE A 41 2.80 8.25 3.76
CA ILE A 41 2.02 7.93 4.96
C ILE A 41 2.23 9.03 6.00
N ASN A 42 1.18 9.76 6.35
CA ASN A 42 1.20 10.77 7.41
C ASN A 42 0.32 10.34 8.60
N ASP A 43 0.06 11.24 9.56
CA ASP A 43 -0.73 10.93 10.74
C ASP A 43 -2.22 10.65 10.45
N LYS A 44 -2.72 11.05 9.27
CA LYS A 44 -4.14 11.02 8.89
C LYS A 44 -4.45 10.06 7.75
N GLU A 45 -3.56 9.95 6.77
CA GLU A 45 -3.82 9.23 5.52
C GLU A 45 -2.57 8.57 4.96
N ALA A 46 -2.79 7.53 4.16
CA ALA A 46 -1.82 6.95 3.26
C ALA A 46 -2.22 7.28 1.82
N PHE A 47 -1.26 7.63 0.98
CA PHE A 47 -1.46 7.92 -0.43
C PHE A 47 -0.48 7.08 -1.26
N LEU A 48 -0.95 6.53 -2.37
CA LEU A 48 -0.15 5.74 -3.31
C LEU A 48 -0.08 6.44 -4.67
N GLU A 49 1.12 6.51 -5.22
CA GLU A 49 1.38 6.73 -6.64
C GLU A 49 2.17 5.57 -7.21
N THR A 50 1.97 5.29 -8.50
CA THR A 50 2.70 4.27 -9.22
C THR A 50 3.35 4.83 -10.48
N ASN A 51 4.53 4.32 -10.80
CA ASN A 51 5.16 4.47 -12.10
C ASN A 51 5.29 3.08 -12.72
N THR A 52 4.92 2.95 -14.00
CA THR A 52 4.80 1.64 -14.64
C THR A 52 5.59 1.57 -15.94
N TYR A 53 6.06 0.38 -16.26
CA TYR A 53 6.59 0.01 -17.58
C TYR A 53 5.80 -1.19 -18.09
N HIS A 54 5.14 -1.04 -19.24
CA HIS A 54 4.22 -2.01 -19.84
C HIS A 54 3.01 -2.45 -18.98
N GLU A 55 2.69 -1.72 -17.91
CA GLU A 55 1.52 -1.96 -17.05
C GLU A 55 0.62 -0.71 -16.99
N PRO A 56 -0.71 -0.84 -16.84
CA PRO A 56 -1.58 0.29 -16.62
C PRO A 56 -1.41 0.88 -15.21
N ILE A 57 -1.46 2.20 -15.09
CA ILE A 57 -1.53 2.88 -13.79
C ILE A 57 -2.93 2.66 -13.21
N ARG A 58 -3.04 1.99 -12.06
CA ARG A 58 -4.29 1.67 -11.37
C ARG A 58 -4.16 1.83 -9.86
N CYS A 59 -5.29 2.06 -9.20
CA CYS A 59 -5.39 2.13 -7.74
C CYS A 59 -4.56 3.24 -7.08
N ASN A 60 -4.12 4.24 -7.83
CA ASN A 60 -3.46 5.40 -7.23
C ASN A 60 -4.46 6.21 -6.42
N GLY A 61 -3.99 6.83 -5.34
CA GLY A 61 -4.83 7.70 -4.51
C GLY A 61 -4.79 7.35 -3.04
N LYS A 62 -5.88 7.66 -2.35
CA LYS A 62 -5.97 7.58 -0.88
C LYS A 62 -6.28 6.18 -0.42
N TYR A 63 -5.69 5.81 0.71
CA TYR A 63 -5.91 4.57 1.41
C TYR A 63 -6.31 4.84 2.86
N LEU A 64 -7.33 4.12 3.32
CA LEU A 64 -7.61 3.99 4.75
C LEU A 64 -6.57 3.09 5.38
N ALA A 65 -6.00 3.54 6.49
CA ALA A 65 -4.96 2.82 7.21
C ALA A 65 -5.49 2.33 8.55
N LYS A 66 -5.26 1.05 8.85
CA LYS A 66 -5.68 0.42 10.09
C LYS A 66 -4.54 -0.42 10.64
N GLU A 67 -4.17 -0.19 11.90
CA GLU A 67 -3.23 -1.09 12.58
C GLU A 67 -3.98 -2.30 13.13
N LYS A 68 -3.47 -3.50 12.85
CA LYS A 68 -3.96 -4.77 13.36
C LYS A 68 -2.78 -5.73 13.53
N ASP A 69 -2.66 -6.38 14.69
CA ASP A 69 -1.62 -7.38 14.97
C ASP A 69 -0.19 -6.91 14.64
N ASN A 70 0.15 -5.66 14.99
CA ASN A 70 1.43 -5.00 14.67
C ASN A 70 1.75 -4.89 13.15
N MET A 71 0.71 -4.86 12.33
CA MET A 71 0.78 -4.65 10.89
C MET A 71 -0.12 -3.49 10.51
N LEU A 72 0.31 -2.68 9.55
CA LEU A 72 -0.51 -1.62 8.96
C LEU A 72 -1.21 -2.17 7.73
N GLU A 73 -2.52 -2.29 7.81
CA GLU A 73 -3.41 -2.65 6.71
C GLU A 73 -3.83 -1.39 5.95
N LEU A 74 -3.67 -1.38 4.62
CA LEU A 74 -4.09 -0.29 3.74
C LEU A 74 -5.24 -0.76 2.83
N TYR A 75 -6.34 -0.03 2.87
CA TYR A 75 -7.55 -0.28 2.09
C TYR A 75 -7.81 0.89 1.14
N PHE A 76 -7.99 0.60 -0.14
CA PHE A 76 -8.23 1.63 -1.14
C PHE A 76 -9.48 2.44 -0.80
N ASN A 77 -9.37 3.77 -0.89
CA ASN A 77 -10.42 4.72 -0.57
C ASN A 77 -10.65 5.69 -1.74
N GLY A 78 -10.78 5.11 -2.94
CA GLY A 78 -11.05 5.82 -4.18
C GLY A 78 -12.28 5.30 -4.89
N LYS A 79 -12.43 5.66 -6.16
CA LYS A 79 -13.61 5.31 -6.99
C LYS A 79 -13.36 4.20 -8.01
N GLU A 80 -12.11 3.74 -8.15
CA GLU A 80 -11.78 2.63 -9.04
C GLU A 80 -12.33 1.31 -8.46
N ALA A 81 -13.33 0.74 -9.14
CA ALA A 81 -14.07 -0.43 -8.65
C ALA A 81 -13.15 -1.65 -8.41
N ASN A 82 -12.18 -1.87 -9.30
CA ASN A 82 -11.26 -3.02 -9.24
C ASN A 82 -10.21 -2.91 -8.12
N CYS A 83 -10.16 -1.78 -7.42
CA CYS A 83 -9.23 -1.54 -6.32
C CYS A 83 -9.90 -1.66 -4.95
N SER A 84 -11.23 -1.58 -4.89
CA SER A 84 -11.98 -1.72 -3.64
C SER A 84 -12.10 -3.21 -3.27
N SER A 85 -11.76 -3.56 -2.03
CA SER A 85 -11.76 -4.94 -1.54
C SER A 85 -12.12 -5.01 -0.06
N ASP A 86 -12.73 -6.11 0.37
CA ASP A 86 -12.96 -6.43 1.78
C ASP A 86 -11.65 -6.79 2.52
N TYR A 87 -10.60 -7.08 1.75
CA TYR A 87 -9.26 -7.39 2.24
C TYR A 87 -8.33 -6.19 2.01
N PRO A 88 -7.29 -6.01 2.86
CA PRO A 88 -6.33 -4.95 2.63
C PRO A 88 -5.60 -5.15 1.31
N ASN A 89 -5.48 -4.08 0.54
CA ASN A 89 -4.70 -4.04 -0.70
C ASN A 89 -3.21 -4.22 -0.38
N PHE A 90 -2.74 -3.58 0.68
CA PHE A 90 -1.37 -3.69 1.15
C PHE A 90 -1.30 -3.94 2.64
N ILE A 91 -0.26 -4.66 3.06
CA ILE A 91 0.06 -4.81 4.48
C ILE A 91 1.52 -4.47 4.69
N ILE A 92 1.82 -3.59 5.64
CA ILE A 92 3.18 -3.21 6.02
C ILE A 92 3.49 -3.74 7.42
N LYS A 93 4.62 -4.43 7.58
CA LYS A 93 5.14 -4.87 8.88
C LYS A 93 6.56 -4.37 9.11
N ILE A 94 6.95 -4.28 10.37
CA ILE A 94 8.30 -3.90 10.79
C ILE A 94 8.94 -5.09 11.50
N VAL A 95 10.09 -5.55 11.00
CA VAL A 95 10.87 -6.62 11.61
C VAL A 95 12.32 -6.19 11.67
N ASN A 96 12.92 -6.19 12.86
CA ASN A 96 14.32 -5.78 13.08
C ASN A 96 14.65 -4.42 12.43
N ASN A 97 13.79 -3.42 12.68
CA ASN A 97 13.87 -2.06 12.12
C ASN A 97 13.83 -1.97 10.58
N LYS A 98 13.42 -3.03 9.89
CA LYS A 98 13.23 -3.06 8.44
C LYS A 98 11.74 -3.17 8.12
N TYR A 99 11.33 -2.50 7.06
CA TYR A 99 9.95 -2.49 6.59
C TYR A 99 9.77 -3.56 5.50
N PHE A 100 8.64 -4.25 5.56
CA PHE A 100 8.24 -5.24 4.57
C PHE A 100 6.79 -5.00 4.18
N ILE A 101 6.45 -5.28 2.92
CA ILE A 101 5.14 -5.06 2.34
C ILE A 101 4.62 -6.31 1.60
N GLN A 102 3.32 -6.56 1.69
CA GLN A 102 2.56 -7.48 0.85
C GLN A 102 1.62 -6.71 -0.09
N GLY A 103 1.23 -7.34 -1.19
CA GLY A 103 0.26 -6.77 -2.15
C GLY A 103 0.87 -6.01 -3.33
N VAL A 104 2.20 -6.04 -3.50
CA VAL A 104 2.89 -5.45 -4.66
C VAL A 104 3.10 -6.49 -5.76
N GLY A 105 3.10 -6.05 -7.02
CA GLY A 105 3.53 -6.86 -8.18
C GLY A 105 2.47 -7.77 -8.81
N ASN A 106 1.19 -7.65 -8.45
CA ASN A 106 0.10 -8.40 -9.08
C ASN A 106 -1.24 -7.67 -8.80
N GLU A 107 -2.22 -7.77 -9.72
CA GLU A 107 -3.61 -7.35 -9.50
C GLU A 107 -4.29 -8.18 -8.39
N ALA A 108 -3.87 -9.43 -8.20
CA ALA A 108 -4.21 -10.26 -7.04
C ALA A 108 -3.20 -10.04 -5.91
N ARG A 109 -3.68 -10.05 -4.65
CA ARG A 109 -2.84 -9.84 -3.47
C ARG A 109 -1.68 -10.83 -3.42
N SER A 110 -0.46 -10.36 -3.71
CA SER A 110 0.76 -11.13 -3.48
C SER A 110 0.93 -11.43 -1.99
N ILE A 111 1.11 -12.71 -1.66
CA ILE A 111 1.37 -13.18 -0.29
C ILE A 111 2.85 -13.06 0.10
N GLU A 112 3.72 -12.69 -0.83
CA GLU A 112 5.14 -12.56 -0.57
C GLU A 112 5.46 -11.26 0.16
N TRP A 113 6.36 -11.35 1.14
CA TRP A 113 6.86 -10.18 1.86
C TRP A 113 8.08 -9.64 1.16
N VAL A 114 7.93 -8.47 0.55
CA VAL A 114 9.04 -7.77 -0.11
C VAL A 114 9.56 -6.68 0.82
N LYS A 115 10.87 -6.47 0.87
CA LYS A 115 11.45 -5.35 1.62
C LYS A 115 11.08 -4.04 0.92
N ILE A 116 10.52 -3.10 1.67
CA ILE A 116 10.21 -1.75 1.19
C ILE A 116 11.22 -0.75 1.78
N LYS A 117 11.67 0.20 0.95
CA LYS A 117 12.63 1.22 1.37
C LYS A 117 11.86 2.42 1.91
N LYS A 118 12.19 2.83 3.15
CA LYS A 118 11.80 4.14 3.66
C LYS A 118 12.81 5.18 3.16
N LYS A 119 12.35 6.30 2.60
CA LYS A 119 13.21 7.40 2.13
C LYS A 119 13.65 8.31 3.26
#